data_AF-A0A2E0Q2G1-F1
#
_entry.id   AF-A0A2E0Q2G1-F1
#
_cell.length_a   1.000
_cell.length_b   1.000
_cell.length_c   1.000
_cell.angle_alpha   90.00
_cell.angle_beta   90.00
_cell.angle_gamma   90.00
#
_symmetry.space_group_name_H-M   'P 1'
#
loop_
_entity.id
_entity.type
_entity.pdbx_description
1 polymer ?
#
loop_
_entity_poly.entity_id
_entity_poly.type
_entity_poly.pdbx_seq_one_letter_code
_entity_poly.pdbx_strand_id
1 'polypeptide(L)'
;MVSTVAAQNDRSVWFIGPIIRGENYSFRMPATMRPSPAGSTFDFPYPTAADGHVHYVTTPTRSLANSSRITIRYRIDAAPGTRFVAEEHPNETATLSLYFQRAGDRWTMRTPYHRWYSPSKKVVPLSAGTHTISIALDEEWIAMAGGSRKTLLADFDRALAQASSVGFVFGSASGRGHGVYATGPARFTLLDFEIE
;
A
#
# COMPACT_ATOMS: atom_id res chain seq x y z
N MET A 1 -31.33 -7.58 31.58
CA MET A 1 -30.32 -6.69 32.20
C MET A 1 -28.98 -7.38 32.05
N VAL A 2 -27.92 -6.89 31.40
CA VAL A 2 -27.63 -5.67 30.65
C VAL A 2 -26.65 -6.14 29.56
N SER A 3 -26.93 -5.86 28.28
CA SER A 3 -25.95 -6.03 27.21
C SER A 3 -24.89 -4.94 27.35
N THR A 4 -23.67 -5.30 27.72
CA THR A 4 -22.51 -4.42 27.57
C THR A 4 -22.05 -4.49 26.13
N VAL A 5 -22.60 -3.59 25.31
CA VAL A 5 -21.95 -3.20 24.05
C VAL A 5 -20.66 -2.50 24.45
N ALA A 6 -19.55 -3.22 24.41
CA ALA A 6 -18.24 -2.60 24.38
C ALA A 6 -18.14 -1.88 23.03
N ALA A 7 -18.45 -0.59 23.02
CA ALA A 7 -18.00 0.30 21.97
C ALA A 7 -16.48 0.34 22.05
N GLN A 8 -15.80 -0.63 21.45
CA GLN A 8 -14.38 -0.50 21.14
C GLN A 8 -14.26 0.67 20.18
N ASN A 9 -13.50 1.68 20.61
CA ASN A 9 -12.97 2.71 19.73
C ASN A 9 -12.05 2.02 18.70
N ASP A 10 -12.63 1.45 17.64
CA ASP A 10 -11.89 0.84 16.53
C ASP A 10 -11.32 1.96 15.65
N ARG A 11 -10.30 2.65 16.17
CA ARG A 11 -9.42 3.44 15.32
C ARG A 11 -8.65 2.45 14.46
N SER A 12 -8.90 2.51 13.15
CA SER A 12 -8.15 1.74 12.17
C SER A 12 -6.66 1.98 12.33
N VAL A 13 -5.89 0.90 12.29
CA VAL A 13 -4.41 0.92 12.29
C VAL A 13 -3.81 1.08 10.89
N TRP A 14 -4.67 1.10 9.86
CA TRP A 14 -4.28 1.24 8.47
C TRP A 14 -4.47 2.68 8.01
N PHE A 15 -3.36 3.37 7.76
CA PHE A 15 -3.28 4.75 7.35
C PHE A 15 -3.24 4.86 5.83
N ILE A 16 -4.03 5.77 5.27
CA ILE A 16 -4.04 6.10 3.85
C ILE A 16 -3.23 7.39 3.66
N GLY A 17 -2.19 7.29 2.84
CA GLY A 17 -1.12 8.29 2.78
C GLY A 17 -0.45 8.36 1.40
N PRO A 18 0.77 8.91 1.32
CA PRO A 18 1.59 9.34 2.43
C PRO A 18 1.21 10.74 2.90
N ILE A 19 1.45 11.01 4.19
CA ILE A 19 1.42 12.36 4.72
C ILE A 19 2.85 12.91 4.66
N ILE A 20 3.09 13.88 3.80
CA ILE A 20 4.40 14.50 3.61
C ILE A 20 4.24 15.98 3.98
N ARG A 21 4.98 16.43 5.00
CA ARG A 21 4.93 17.83 5.49
C ARG A 21 3.51 18.32 5.82
N GLY A 22 2.67 17.43 6.35
CA GLY A 22 1.30 17.74 6.77
C GLY A 22 0.24 17.59 5.67
N GLU A 23 0.65 17.30 4.43
CA GLU A 23 -0.26 17.10 3.30
C GLU A 23 -0.40 15.61 2.97
N ASN A 24 -1.64 15.13 2.80
CA ASN A 24 -1.90 13.77 2.36
C ASN A 24 -1.94 13.71 0.83
N TYR A 25 -0.99 12.98 0.25
CA TYR A 25 -0.87 12.80 -1.19
C TYR A 25 -1.89 11.78 -1.75
N SER A 26 -2.51 10.96 -0.90
CA SER A 26 -3.77 10.30 -1.28
C SER A 26 -4.88 11.34 -1.33
N PHE A 27 -4.96 12.07 -2.44
CA PHE A 27 -5.82 13.24 -2.58
C PHE A 27 -7.29 12.85 -2.35
N ARG A 28 -7.97 13.65 -1.51
CA ARG A 28 -9.39 13.48 -1.11
C ARG A 28 -9.74 12.13 -0.47
N MET A 29 -8.75 11.35 -0.05
CA MET A 29 -8.99 10.14 0.75
C MET A 29 -9.11 10.47 2.24
N PRO A 30 -9.89 9.68 3.01
CA PRO A 30 -9.81 9.72 4.46
C PRO A 30 -8.40 9.32 4.93
N ALA A 31 -7.98 9.77 6.12
CA ALA A 31 -6.64 9.49 6.65
C ALA A 31 -6.40 8.01 7.02
N THR A 32 -7.45 7.23 7.20
CA THR A 32 -7.37 5.80 7.55
C THR A 32 -8.41 5.00 6.78
N MET A 33 -8.15 3.70 6.60
CA MET A 33 -9.20 2.77 6.18
C MET A 33 -10.31 2.73 7.25
N ARG A 34 -11.53 2.40 6.83
CA ARG A 34 -12.66 2.20 7.75
C ARG A 34 -12.71 0.73 8.17
N PRO A 35 -12.89 0.41 9.47
CA PRO A 35 -13.15 -0.96 9.87
C PRO A 35 -14.49 -1.44 9.27
N SER A 36 -14.56 -2.73 8.93
CA SER A 36 -15.80 -3.40 8.53
C SER A 36 -15.76 -4.87 8.97
N PRO A 37 -16.91 -5.56 9.06
CA PRO A 37 -16.94 -6.97 9.43
C PRO A 37 -16.11 -7.89 8.53
N ALA A 38 -15.86 -7.48 7.27
CA ALA A 38 -15.06 -8.26 6.32
C ALA A 38 -13.57 -7.91 6.33
N GLY A 39 -13.16 -6.89 7.10
CA GLY A 39 -11.80 -6.35 7.11
C GLY A 39 -11.75 -4.83 6.90
N SER A 40 -10.56 -4.24 6.94
CA SER A 40 -10.39 -2.80 6.74
C SER A 40 -10.67 -2.42 5.29
N THR A 41 -11.39 -1.32 5.03
CA THR A 41 -11.85 -0.96 3.68
C THR A 41 -11.73 0.52 3.35
N PHE A 42 -11.63 0.84 2.05
CA PHE A 42 -11.85 2.16 1.49
C PHE A 42 -12.56 2.04 0.13
N ASP A 43 -13.25 3.10 -0.29
CA ASP A 43 -13.78 3.21 -1.65
C ASP A 43 -12.75 3.93 -2.52
N PHE A 44 -12.45 3.40 -3.71
CA PHE A 44 -11.62 4.12 -4.67
C PHE A 44 -12.33 5.41 -5.07
N PRO A 45 -11.64 6.55 -5.16
CA PRO A 45 -12.20 7.76 -5.74
C PRO A 45 -12.56 7.53 -7.21
N TYR A 46 -13.60 8.20 -7.68
CA TYR A 46 -14.13 8.11 -9.04
C TYR A 46 -14.98 9.36 -9.34
N PRO A 47 -15.29 9.69 -10.61
CA PRO A 47 -14.86 9.01 -11.83
C PRO A 47 -13.50 9.48 -12.40
N THR A 48 -12.91 10.55 -11.86
CA THR A 48 -11.67 11.14 -12.38
C THR A 48 -10.63 11.37 -11.28
N ALA A 49 -9.37 11.61 -11.65
CA ALA A 49 -8.32 11.99 -10.70
C ALA A 49 -8.66 13.25 -9.87
N ALA A 50 -9.47 14.17 -10.41
CA ALA A 50 -9.90 15.37 -9.69
C ALA A 50 -10.82 15.05 -8.50
N ASP A 51 -11.43 13.85 -8.50
CA ASP A 51 -12.28 13.37 -7.42
C ASP A 51 -11.47 12.71 -6.29
N GLY A 52 -10.19 12.43 -6.55
CA GLY A 52 -9.25 11.85 -5.60
C GLY A 52 -8.45 10.71 -6.22
N HIS A 53 -7.47 10.21 -5.46
CA HIS A 53 -6.71 9.02 -5.80
C HIS A 53 -6.02 8.47 -4.55
N VAL A 54 -5.86 7.14 -4.49
CA VAL A 54 -5.20 6.46 -3.37
C VAL A 54 -3.77 6.11 -3.74
N HIS A 55 -2.79 6.47 -2.91
CA HIS A 55 -1.36 6.20 -3.14
C HIS A 55 -0.84 5.08 -2.24
N TYR A 56 -0.86 5.25 -0.91
CA TYR A 56 -0.26 4.31 0.05
C TYR A 56 -1.30 3.88 1.06
N VAL A 57 -1.25 2.61 1.45
CA VAL A 57 -1.95 2.08 2.62
C VAL A 57 -0.92 1.36 3.47
N THR A 58 -0.69 1.87 4.67
CA THR A 58 0.38 1.39 5.55
C THR A 58 -0.08 1.23 6.98
N THR A 59 0.54 0.32 7.70
CA THR A 59 0.39 0.15 9.14
C THR A 59 1.77 0.25 9.80
N PRO A 60 1.88 0.76 11.05
CA PRO A 60 3.13 0.70 11.79
C PRO A 60 3.62 -0.75 11.93
N THR A 61 4.94 -0.93 11.83
CA THR A 61 5.58 -2.23 12.09
C THR A 61 6.80 -2.07 12.97
N ARG A 62 7.27 -3.19 13.51
CA ARG A 62 8.58 -3.29 14.16
C ARG A 62 9.62 -3.69 13.11
N SER A 63 10.84 -3.96 13.58
CA SER A 63 11.90 -4.55 12.75
C SER A 63 11.38 -5.78 11.97
N LEU A 64 11.76 -5.87 10.69
CA LEU A 64 11.48 -7.00 9.80
C LEU A 64 12.72 -7.89 9.59
N ALA A 65 13.83 -7.64 10.31
CA ALA A 65 15.10 -8.33 10.06
C ALA A 65 15.05 -9.86 10.24
N ASN A 66 14.14 -10.35 11.09
CA ASN A 66 13.97 -11.78 11.33
C ASN A 66 12.71 -12.34 10.64
N SER A 67 12.02 -11.51 9.86
CA SER A 67 10.88 -11.95 9.09
C SER A 67 11.35 -12.60 7.80
N SER A 68 10.60 -13.57 7.32
CA SER A 68 10.87 -14.30 6.09
C SER A 68 9.97 -13.85 4.94
N ARG A 69 8.78 -13.31 5.22
CA ARG A 69 7.75 -13.08 4.21
C ARG A 69 6.73 -12.03 4.62
N ILE A 70 6.15 -11.38 3.62
CA ILE A 70 4.97 -10.54 3.76
C ILE A 70 3.87 -11.09 2.85
N THR A 71 2.71 -11.35 3.43
CA THR A 71 1.52 -11.84 2.71
C THR A 71 0.35 -10.88 2.92
N ILE A 72 -0.33 -10.54 1.83
CA ILE A 72 -1.59 -9.80 1.84
C ILE A 72 -2.66 -10.61 1.12
N ARG A 73 -3.87 -10.61 1.67
CA ARG A 73 -5.08 -11.01 0.98
C ARG A 73 -6.07 -9.85 0.94
N TYR A 74 -6.58 -9.53 -0.24
CA TYR A 74 -7.53 -8.45 -0.41
C TYR A 74 -8.63 -8.80 -1.41
N ARG A 75 -9.73 -8.04 -1.36
CA ARG A 75 -10.82 -8.12 -2.33
C ARG A 75 -11.08 -6.75 -2.92
N ILE A 76 -11.36 -6.72 -4.21
CA ILE A 76 -11.88 -5.54 -4.92
C ILE A 76 -13.28 -5.87 -5.42
N ASP A 77 -14.27 -5.14 -4.92
CA ASP A 77 -15.64 -5.16 -5.42
C ASP A 77 -15.80 -3.95 -6.36
N ALA A 78 -16.17 -4.17 -7.62
CA ALA A 78 -16.28 -3.07 -8.60
C ALA A 78 -17.54 -3.21 -9.47
N ALA A 79 -18.17 -2.08 -9.80
CA ALA A 79 -19.30 -2.05 -10.71
C ALA A 79 -18.88 -2.53 -12.12
N PRO A 80 -19.79 -3.15 -12.90
CA PRO A 80 -19.49 -3.58 -14.27
C PRO A 80 -18.90 -2.45 -15.12
N GLY A 81 -17.85 -2.74 -15.89
CA GLY A 81 -17.16 -1.76 -16.74
C GLY A 81 -16.22 -0.79 -16.01
N THR A 82 -16.08 -0.91 -14.68
CA THR A 82 -15.11 -0.11 -13.92
C THR A 82 -13.68 -0.47 -14.33
N ARG A 83 -12.89 0.55 -14.63
CA ARG A 83 -11.44 0.46 -14.86
C ARG A 83 -10.70 1.19 -13.74
N PHE A 84 -9.46 0.77 -13.48
CA PHE A 84 -8.55 1.46 -12.58
C PHE A 84 -7.50 2.20 -13.40
N VAL A 85 -7.22 3.45 -13.05
CA VAL A 85 -6.33 4.34 -13.81
C VAL A 85 -5.24 4.84 -12.87
N ALA A 86 -3.97 4.65 -13.27
CA ALA A 86 -2.84 5.25 -12.58
C ALA A 86 -2.83 6.76 -12.86
N GLU A 87 -2.75 7.57 -11.81
CA GLU A 87 -3.01 9.01 -11.92
C GLU A 87 -1.96 9.73 -12.78
N GLU A 88 -0.67 9.61 -12.44
CA GLU A 88 0.39 10.26 -13.23
C GLU A 88 0.70 9.57 -14.57
N HIS A 89 0.32 8.29 -14.71
CA HIS A 89 0.65 7.44 -15.87
C HIS A 89 -0.57 6.68 -16.40
N PRO A 90 -1.60 7.38 -16.92
CA PRO A 90 -2.90 6.77 -17.25
C PRO A 90 -2.86 5.76 -18.41
N ASN A 91 -1.77 5.74 -19.18
CA ASN A 91 -1.53 4.77 -20.26
C ASN A 91 -0.89 3.47 -19.75
N GLU A 92 -0.43 3.43 -18.50
CA GLU A 92 0.09 2.22 -17.87
C GLU A 92 -0.99 1.50 -17.09
N THR A 93 -0.79 0.20 -16.87
CA THR A 93 -1.69 -0.59 -16.04
C THR A 93 -1.63 -0.11 -14.60
N ALA A 94 -2.80 0.18 -14.01
CA ALA A 94 -2.92 0.46 -12.58
C ALA A 94 -2.66 -0.80 -11.75
N THR A 95 -1.84 -0.68 -10.71
CA THR A 95 -1.28 -1.82 -10.00
C THR A 95 -1.24 -1.62 -8.49
N LEU A 96 -1.12 -2.74 -7.76
CA LEU A 96 -0.74 -2.81 -6.36
C LEU A 96 0.66 -3.41 -6.20
N SER A 97 1.46 -2.83 -5.31
CA SER A 97 2.80 -3.29 -4.95
C SER A 97 2.94 -3.36 -3.43
N LEU A 98 3.47 -4.46 -2.88
CA LEU A 98 3.89 -4.48 -1.47
C LEU A 98 4.99 -3.45 -1.23
N TYR A 99 5.06 -2.97 0.01
CA TYR A 99 5.90 -1.86 0.42
C TYR A 99 6.34 -1.98 1.87
N PHE A 100 7.57 -1.56 2.16
CA PHE A 100 7.99 -1.22 3.52
C PHE A 100 8.92 -0.01 3.53
N GLN A 101 8.97 0.64 4.70
CA GLN A 101 9.70 1.89 4.90
C GLN A 101 10.54 1.86 6.16
N ARG A 102 11.80 2.25 6.00
CA ARG A 102 12.73 2.49 7.08
C ARG A 102 12.38 3.78 7.84
N ALA A 103 12.52 3.75 9.16
CA ALA A 103 12.46 4.91 10.02
C ALA A 103 13.40 6.05 9.55
N GLY A 104 12.98 7.30 9.76
CA GLY A 104 13.77 8.48 9.42
C GLY A 104 13.82 8.83 7.93
N ASP A 105 12.99 8.21 7.09
CA ASP A 105 12.79 8.66 5.72
C ASP A 105 12.27 10.10 5.68
N ARG A 106 12.91 10.92 4.83
CA ARG A 106 12.57 12.33 4.64
C ARG A 106 11.71 12.58 3.40
N TRP A 107 11.32 11.52 2.68
CA TRP A 107 10.61 11.64 1.40
C TRP A 107 11.37 12.46 0.36
N THR A 108 12.71 12.37 0.40
CA THR A 108 13.62 13.07 -0.53
C THR A 108 14.74 12.13 -0.98
N MET A 109 15.50 12.53 -2.00
CA MET A 109 16.69 11.81 -2.44
C MET A 109 17.85 11.81 -1.42
N ARG A 110 17.71 12.47 -0.26
CA ARG A 110 18.66 12.32 0.87
C ARG A 110 18.47 11.01 1.62
N THR A 111 17.34 10.32 1.42
CA THR A 111 17.00 9.01 2.00
C THR A 111 16.59 8.02 0.90
N PRO A 112 17.43 7.84 -0.15
CA PRO A 112 17.02 7.21 -1.42
C PRO A 112 16.63 5.72 -1.28
N TYR A 113 17.20 5.04 -0.28
CA TYR A 113 17.02 3.59 -0.06
C TYR A 113 16.22 3.27 1.20
N HIS A 114 15.39 4.21 1.66
CA HIS A 114 14.51 4.00 2.82
C HIS A 114 13.19 3.33 2.45
N ARG A 115 12.82 3.35 1.16
CA ARG A 115 11.53 2.86 0.65
C ARG A 115 11.78 1.72 -0.30
N TRP A 116 11.12 0.60 -0.06
CA TRP A 116 11.30 -0.63 -0.81
C TRP A 116 9.97 -1.17 -1.30
N TYR A 117 9.93 -1.57 -2.57
CA TYR A 117 8.75 -2.08 -3.26
C TYR A 117 8.94 -3.54 -3.66
N SER A 118 7.82 -4.24 -3.86
CA SER A 118 7.82 -5.61 -4.38
C SER A 118 8.64 -5.75 -5.67
N PRO A 119 9.24 -6.92 -5.93
CA PRO A 119 9.87 -7.22 -7.21
C PRO A 119 8.95 -6.89 -8.39
N SER A 120 9.49 -6.39 -9.52
CA SER A 120 8.70 -5.99 -10.69
C SER A 120 7.81 -7.11 -11.25
N LYS A 121 8.22 -8.37 -11.10
CA LYS A 121 7.43 -9.54 -11.53
C LYS A 121 6.27 -9.89 -10.58
N LYS A 122 6.17 -9.21 -9.45
CA LYS A 122 5.17 -9.44 -8.37
C LYS A 122 4.25 -8.22 -8.17
N VAL A 123 4.27 -7.28 -9.12
CA VAL A 123 3.30 -6.20 -9.20
C VAL A 123 1.99 -6.76 -9.73
N VAL A 124 0.87 -6.46 -9.09
CA VAL A 124 -0.42 -7.05 -9.42
C VAL A 124 -1.32 -6.01 -10.09
N PRO A 125 -1.78 -6.25 -11.33
CA PRO A 125 -2.80 -5.43 -11.98
C PRO A 125 -4.09 -5.38 -11.14
N LEU A 126 -4.65 -4.18 -10.97
CA LEU A 126 -5.90 -4.03 -10.24
C LEU A 126 -7.07 -4.55 -11.07
N SER A 127 -7.85 -5.44 -10.46
CA SER A 127 -9.05 -6.02 -11.05
C SER A 127 -10.01 -6.47 -9.95
N ALA A 128 -11.31 -6.50 -10.27
CA ALA A 128 -12.30 -7.04 -9.35
C ALA A 128 -12.01 -8.50 -9.00
N GLY A 129 -12.36 -8.90 -7.78
CA GLY A 129 -12.13 -10.25 -7.27
C GLY A 129 -11.25 -10.28 -6.02
N THR A 130 -10.94 -11.50 -5.57
CA THR A 130 -10.05 -11.75 -4.42
C THR A 130 -8.66 -12.09 -4.89
N HIS A 131 -7.65 -11.48 -4.27
CA HIS A 131 -6.25 -11.61 -4.63
C HIS A 131 -5.43 -11.93 -3.38
N THR A 132 -4.39 -12.74 -3.56
CA THR A 132 -3.37 -13.01 -2.53
C THR A 132 -2.00 -12.74 -3.13
N ILE A 133 -1.17 -11.98 -2.43
CA ILE A 133 0.22 -11.70 -2.79
C ILE A 133 1.08 -12.10 -1.61
N SER A 134 2.05 -12.98 -1.86
CA SER A 134 3.04 -13.43 -0.89
C SER A 134 4.42 -13.24 -1.49
N ILE A 135 5.28 -12.49 -0.80
CA ILE A 135 6.63 -12.15 -1.26
C ILE A 135 7.61 -12.43 -0.14
N ALA A 136 8.60 -13.28 -0.42
CA ALA A 136 9.66 -13.54 0.54
C ALA A 136 10.61 -12.32 0.63
N LEU A 137 11.15 -12.07 1.83
CA LEU A 137 12.03 -10.93 2.09
C LEU A 137 13.44 -11.12 1.49
N ASP A 138 13.76 -12.32 1.02
CA ASP A 138 14.99 -12.61 0.26
C ASP A 138 14.84 -12.42 -1.25
N GLU A 139 13.62 -12.19 -1.77
CA GLU A 139 13.37 -11.86 -3.18
C GLU A 139 13.98 -10.49 -3.58
N GLU A 140 13.99 -10.18 -4.88
CA GLU A 140 14.58 -8.96 -5.44
C GLU A 140 13.70 -7.72 -5.23
N TRP A 141 13.54 -7.30 -3.97
CA TRP A 141 12.90 -6.03 -3.61
C TRP A 141 13.63 -4.85 -4.27
N ILE A 142 12.88 -3.81 -4.62
CA ILE A 142 13.38 -2.68 -5.43
C ILE A 142 13.36 -1.41 -4.59
N ALA A 143 14.48 -0.70 -4.52
CA ALA A 143 14.54 0.57 -3.82
C ALA A 143 13.88 1.68 -4.65
N MET A 144 13.24 2.64 -3.98
CA MET A 144 12.53 3.74 -4.64
C MET A 144 13.42 4.56 -5.59
N ALA A 145 14.67 4.82 -5.20
CA ALA A 145 15.64 5.55 -6.02
C ALA A 145 16.30 4.71 -7.13
N GLY A 146 15.86 3.47 -7.33
CA GLY A 146 16.51 2.49 -8.20
C GLY A 146 17.53 1.59 -7.48
N GLY A 147 17.82 0.44 -8.10
CA GLY A 147 18.58 -0.65 -7.50
C GLY A 147 17.67 -1.74 -6.89
N SER A 148 18.22 -2.93 -6.68
CA SER A 148 17.54 -4.06 -6.04
C SER A 148 18.23 -4.49 -4.76
N ARG A 149 17.58 -5.37 -3.99
CA ARG A 149 18.16 -6.04 -2.82
C ARG A 149 19.56 -6.56 -3.12
N LYS A 150 19.75 -7.24 -4.24
CA LYS A 150 21.06 -7.78 -4.63
C LYS A 150 22.15 -6.72 -4.82
N THR A 151 21.80 -5.57 -5.40
CA THR A 151 22.78 -4.49 -5.64
C THR A 151 23.00 -3.59 -4.42
N LEU A 152 22.06 -3.60 -3.47
CA LEU A 152 22.00 -2.68 -2.33
C LEU A 152 21.77 -3.44 -1.01
N LEU A 153 22.43 -4.59 -0.83
CA LEU A 153 22.15 -5.52 0.26
C LEU A 153 22.26 -4.87 1.65
N ALA A 154 23.32 -4.10 1.91
CA ALA A 154 23.51 -3.43 3.19
C ALA A 154 22.43 -2.37 3.49
N ASP A 155 21.95 -1.67 2.47
CA ASP A 155 20.84 -0.72 2.60
C ASP A 155 19.51 -1.43 2.84
N PHE A 156 19.29 -2.55 2.16
CA PHE A 156 18.11 -3.39 2.32
C PHE A 156 18.04 -3.98 3.74
N ASP A 157 19.12 -4.60 4.21
CA ASP A 157 19.19 -5.21 5.55
C ASP A 157 18.99 -4.14 6.64
N ARG A 158 19.56 -2.95 6.46
CA ARG A 158 19.33 -1.82 7.37
C ARG A 158 17.89 -1.32 7.32
N ALA A 159 17.25 -1.33 6.16
CA ALA A 159 15.85 -0.95 6.02
C ALA A 159 14.92 -1.97 6.71
N LEU A 160 15.20 -3.26 6.65
CA LEU A 160 14.49 -4.28 7.42
C LEU A 160 14.71 -4.12 8.92
N ALA A 161 15.97 -3.97 9.36
CA ALA A 161 16.33 -3.81 10.76
C ALA A 161 15.64 -2.61 11.42
N GLN A 162 15.45 -1.53 10.66
CA GLN A 162 14.86 -0.28 11.12
C GLN A 162 13.52 0.03 10.42
N ALA A 163 12.77 -1.00 10.04
CA ALA A 163 11.44 -0.83 9.48
C ALA A 163 10.53 -0.09 10.47
N SER A 164 9.68 0.79 9.94
CA SER A 164 8.75 1.63 10.72
C SER A 164 7.32 1.54 10.20
N SER A 165 7.14 1.31 8.90
CA SER A 165 5.85 1.02 8.30
C SER A 165 5.97 -0.05 7.23
N VAL A 166 4.86 -0.74 7.01
CA VAL A 166 4.70 -1.80 6.02
C VAL A 166 3.30 -1.72 5.44
N GLY A 167 3.11 -2.22 4.23
CA GLY A 167 1.80 -2.29 3.60
C GLY A 167 1.93 -2.41 2.11
N PHE A 168 1.20 -1.56 1.39
CA PHE A 168 1.12 -1.60 -0.06
C PHE A 168 0.86 -0.22 -0.65
N VAL A 169 1.22 -0.09 -1.92
CA VAL A 169 1.06 1.15 -2.70
C VAL A 169 0.31 0.88 -3.99
N PHE A 170 -0.38 1.90 -4.47
CA PHE A 170 -1.11 1.94 -5.71
C PHE A 170 -0.42 2.90 -6.69
N GLY A 171 -0.40 2.53 -7.96
CA GLY A 171 0.17 3.36 -9.02
C GLY A 171 0.36 2.54 -10.29
N SER A 172 1.51 2.69 -10.94
CA SER A 172 1.88 1.91 -12.12
C SER A 172 3.26 1.25 -11.97
N ALA A 173 3.75 0.60 -13.02
CA ALA A 173 5.08 0.00 -13.02
C ALA A 173 6.18 1.04 -12.85
N SER A 174 6.06 2.20 -13.51
CA SER A 174 6.99 3.32 -13.42
C SER A 174 6.69 4.29 -12.27
N GLY A 175 5.41 4.43 -11.87
CA GLY A 175 4.96 5.34 -10.82
C GLY A 175 4.38 4.60 -9.62
N ARG A 176 5.20 3.84 -8.89
CA ARG A 176 4.74 3.09 -7.70
C ARG A 176 4.43 4.04 -6.54
N GLY A 177 3.20 3.98 -6.04
CA GLY A 177 2.72 4.92 -5.02
C GLY A 177 2.40 6.30 -5.59
N HIS A 178 2.15 6.41 -6.90
CA HIS A 178 1.76 7.67 -7.56
C HIS A 178 0.24 7.74 -7.83
N GLY A 179 -0.55 6.96 -7.09
CA GLY A 179 -1.98 7.15 -7.08
C GLY A 179 -2.74 6.31 -8.10
N VAL A 180 -3.90 5.83 -7.67
CA VAL A 180 -4.90 5.21 -8.54
C VAL A 180 -6.29 5.74 -8.19
N TYR A 181 -7.11 5.95 -9.21
CA TYR A 181 -8.55 6.16 -9.08
C TYR A 181 -9.31 5.14 -9.96
N ALA A 182 -10.62 5.06 -9.79
CA ALA A 182 -11.50 4.20 -10.58
C ALA A 182 -12.40 5.02 -11.51
N THR A 183 -12.82 4.44 -12.64
CA THR A 183 -13.77 5.10 -13.56
C THR A 183 -15.23 4.90 -13.15
N GLY A 184 -15.48 4.13 -12.09
CA GLY A 184 -16.80 3.80 -11.57
C GLY A 184 -16.68 3.30 -10.13
N PRO A 185 -17.81 3.04 -9.44
CA PRO A 185 -17.79 2.63 -8.05
C PRO A 185 -16.97 1.36 -7.83
N ALA A 186 -15.97 1.45 -6.96
CA ALA A 186 -15.15 0.31 -6.55
C ALA A 186 -14.72 0.43 -5.08
N ARG A 187 -14.60 -0.71 -4.41
CA ARG A 187 -14.19 -0.82 -3.01
C ARG A 187 -13.04 -1.79 -2.87
N PHE A 188 -12.02 -1.37 -2.13
CA PHE A 188 -10.95 -2.23 -1.65
C PHE A 188 -11.28 -2.72 -0.24
N THR A 189 -11.09 -4.01 0.04
CA THR A 189 -11.15 -4.58 1.38
C THR A 189 -9.90 -5.40 1.65
N LEU A 190 -9.13 -5.00 2.66
CA LEU A 190 -8.04 -5.81 3.20
C LEU A 190 -8.64 -6.93 4.04
N LEU A 191 -8.50 -8.17 3.56
CA LEU A 191 -9.05 -9.34 4.24
C LEU A 191 -8.07 -9.90 5.26
N ASP A 192 -6.78 -9.90 4.93
CA ASP A 192 -5.73 -10.44 5.78
C ASP A 192 -4.37 -9.81 5.45
N PHE A 193 -3.51 -9.73 6.47
CA PHE A 193 -2.14 -9.24 6.33
C PHE A 193 -1.24 -9.94 7.36
N GLU A 194 -0.24 -10.65 6.86
CA GLU A 194 0.65 -11.48 7.66
C GLU A 194 2.11 -11.12 7.39
N ILE A 195 2.89 -11.11 8.47
CA ILE A 195 4.35 -11.08 8.45
C ILE A 195 4.80 -12.32 9.18
N GLU A 196 5.50 -13.19 8.47
CA GLU A 196 6.09 -14.44 8.99
C GLU A 196 7.51 -14.20 9.48
#